data_AF-A0A6H9H547-F1
#
_entry.id   AF-A0A6H9H547-F1
#
_cell.length_a   1.000
_cell.length_b   1.000
_cell.length_c   1.000
_cell.angle_alpha   90.00
_cell.angle_beta   90.00
_cell.angle_gamma   90.00
#
_symmetry.space_group_name_H-M   'P 1'
#
loop_
_entity.id
_entity.type
_entity.pdbx_description
1 polymer ?
#
loop_
_entity_poly.entity_id
_entity_poly.type
_entity_poly.pdbx_seq_one_letter_code
_entity_poly.pdbx_strand_id
1 'polypeptide(L)'
;MFTKRSDAYSLTPCWFTRVHEPDGRRERDDDGTLVCTCRHCRKRIRSREGKTWNLADGLDLDALAASCISSHFSVVDVEEGMVVARYKVPPGSDEFAIEEMRAAIAARHDGGGDLEIRLIRHEDVLQKRH
;
A
#
# COMPACT_ATOMS: atom_id res chain seq x y z
N MET A 1 -23.22 -5.41 -32.45
CA MET A 1 -22.28 -6.20 -31.63
C MET A 1 -20.88 -5.67 -31.93
N PHE A 2 -20.42 -4.65 -31.21
CA PHE A 2 -19.11 -4.03 -31.48
C PHE A 2 -18.04 -4.87 -30.77
N THR A 3 -17.25 -5.57 -31.58
CA THR A 3 -16.01 -6.24 -31.18
C THR A 3 -15.14 -5.26 -30.37
N LYS A 4 -14.89 -5.61 -29.11
CA LYS A 4 -13.96 -4.95 -28.19
C LYS A 4 -12.59 -4.88 -28.88
N ARG A 5 -12.28 -3.77 -29.55
CA ARG A 5 -10.90 -3.43 -29.87
C ARG A 5 -10.19 -3.24 -28.54
N SER A 6 -9.14 -4.03 -28.32
CA SER A 6 -8.16 -3.82 -27.28
C SER A 6 -7.44 -2.50 -27.59
N ASP A 7 -8.07 -1.40 -27.23
CA ASP A 7 -7.61 -0.04 -27.43
C ASP A 7 -6.53 0.28 -26.37
N ALA A 8 -5.41 -0.43 -26.47
CA ALA A 8 -4.17 -0.07 -25.81
C ALA A 8 -3.61 1.16 -26.53
N TYR A 9 -4.18 2.34 -26.25
CA TYR A 9 -3.59 3.62 -26.65
C TYR A 9 -2.40 3.93 -25.73
N SER A 10 -1.36 3.10 -25.79
CA SER A 10 -0.03 3.48 -25.35
C SER A 10 0.40 4.66 -26.22
N LEU A 11 0.88 5.75 -25.61
CA LEU A 11 1.32 7.04 -26.23
C LEU A 11 0.31 8.20 -26.24
N THR A 12 -0.83 8.13 -25.55
CA THR A 12 -1.68 9.33 -25.36
C THR A 12 -1.07 10.31 -24.36
N PRO A 13 -1.40 11.62 -24.42
CA PRO A 13 -0.77 12.66 -23.59
C PRO A 13 -0.74 12.34 -22.09
N CYS A 14 -1.78 11.68 -21.57
CA CYS A 14 -1.85 11.27 -20.16
C CYS A 14 -0.72 10.33 -19.71
N TRP A 15 -0.14 9.53 -20.63
CA TRP A 15 1.01 8.67 -20.30
C TRP A 15 2.30 9.48 -20.14
N PHE A 16 2.45 10.57 -20.91
CA PHE A 16 3.62 11.44 -20.82
C PHE A 16 3.53 12.36 -19.60
N THR A 17 2.36 12.98 -19.38
CA THR A 17 2.15 13.87 -18.24
C THR A 17 1.91 13.13 -16.92
N ARG A 18 1.57 11.84 -16.99
CA ARG A 18 1.06 11.02 -15.87
C ARG A 18 -0.22 11.59 -15.25
N VAL A 19 -0.95 12.42 -15.97
CA VAL A 19 -2.21 13.02 -15.52
C VAL A 19 -3.35 12.41 -16.33
N HIS A 20 -4.22 11.67 -15.66
CA HIS A 20 -5.44 11.15 -16.25
C HIS A 20 -6.63 12.05 -15.94
N GLU A 21 -7.47 12.29 -16.95
CA GLU A 21 -8.70 13.09 -16.81
C GLU A 21 -9.95 12.23 -16.98
N PRO A 22 -10.96 12.34 -16.10
CA PRO A 22 -12.22 11.61 -16.21
C PRO A 22 -13.06 12.09 -17.40
N ASP A 23 -13.65 11.13 -18.11
CA ASP A 23 -14.61 11.36 -19.18
C ASP A 23 -16.01 10.93 -18.77
N GLY A 24 -16.95 11.88 -18.72
CA GLY A 24 -18.36 11.59 -18.50
C GLY A 24 -18.72 11.22 -17.06
N ARG A 25 -19.63 10.23 -16.93
CA ARG A 25 -20.26 9.87 -15.65
C ARG A 25 -19.26 9.17 -14.73
N ARG A 26 -19.27 9.56 -13.46
CA ARG A 26 -18.49 8.96 -12.39
C ARG A 26 -19.36 7.97 -11.62
N GLU A 27 -18.85 6.78 -11.41
CA GLU A 27 -19.45 5.77 -10.55
C GLU A 27 -18.76 5.83 -9.19
N ARG A 28 -19.47 5.46 -8.13
CA ARG A 28 -18.90 5.39 -6.79
C ARG A 28 -18.88 3.92 -6.39
N ASP A 29 -17.69 3.44 -6.05
CA ASP A 29 -17.45 2.08 -5.60
C ASP A 29 -17.82 1.93 -4.11
N ASP A 30 -17.87 0.70 -3.60
CA ASP A 30 -18.35 0.38 -2.25
C ASP A 30 -17.52 1.04 -1.13
N ASP A 31 -16.25 1.31 -1.39
CA ASP A 31 -15.32 2.01 -0.50
C ASP A 31 -15.42 3.55 -0.59
N GLY A 32 -16.36 4.06 -1.38
CA GLY A 32 -16.55 5.48 -1.64
C GLY A 32 -15.63 6.06 -2.73
N THR A 33 -14.74 5.25 -3.32
CA THR A 33 -13.84 5.66 -4.41
C THR A 33 -14.64 5.97 -5.68
N LEU A 34 -14.34 7.09 -6.33
CA LEU A 34 -14.91 7.42 -7.63
C LEU A 34 -14.18 6.68 -8.73
N VAL A 35 -14.92 6.04 -9.64
CA VAL A 35 -14.39 5.33 -10.80
C VAL A 35 -14.93 5.96 -12.09
N CYS A 36 -14.07 6.08 -13.09
CA CYS A 36 -14.40 6.66 -14.39
C CYS A 36 -13.50 6.07 -15.48
N THR A 37 -13.66 6.54 -16.72
CA THR A 37 -12.78 6.21 -17.84
C THR A 37 -11.95 7.45 -18.21
N CYS A 38 -10.66 7.27 -18.47
CA CYS A 38 -9.82 8.39 -18.89
C CYS A 38 -10.20 8.86 -20.30
N ARG A 39 -10.36 10.17 -20.50
CA ARG A 39 -10.71 10.73 -21.81
C ARG A 39 -9.64 10.52 -22.88
N HIS A 40 -8.38 10.38 -22.48
CA HIS A 40 -7.24 10.25 -23.39
C HIS A 40 -6.94 8.78 -23.72
N CYS A 41 -6.56 7.97 -22.72
CA CYS A 41 -6.18 6.58 -22.96
C CYS A 41 -7.34 5.59 -22.90
N ARG A 42 -8.55 6.04 -22.55
CA ARG A 42 -9.76 5.20 -22.39
C ARG A 42 -9.62 4.07 -21.37
N LYS A 43 -8.58 4.06 -20.53
CA LYS A 43 -8.43 3.12 -19.41
C LYS A 43 -9.31 3.51 -18.23
N ARG A 44 -9.69 2.52 -17.41
CA ARG A 44 -10.35 2.77 -16.13
C ARG A 44 -9.41 3.54 -15.20
N ILE A 45 -9.95 4.56 -14.57
CA ILE A 45 -9.26 5.42 -13.61
C ILE A 45 -10.13 5.60 -12.37
N ARG A 46 -9.49 5.86 -11.24
CA ARG A 46 -10.14 6.03 -9.94
C ARG A 46 -9.62 7.25 -9.20
N SER A 47 -10.42 7.77 -8.28
CA SER A 47 -10.08 8.90 -7.43
C SER A 47 -10.83 8.81 -6.09
N ARG A 48 -10.12 9.01 -4.97
CA ARG A 48 -10.77 9.09 -3.64
C ARG A 48 -11.42 10.45 -3.38
N GLU A 49 -10.80 11.53 -3.85
CA GLU A 49 -11.23 12.91 -3.58
C GLU A 49 -11.84 13.62 -4.80
N GLY A 50 -11.86 12.96 -5.96
CA GLY A 50 -12.31 13.54 -7.23
C GLY A 50 -11.36 14.54 -7.88
N LYS A 51 -10.24 14.88 -7.23
CA LYS A 51 -9.23 15.85 -7.71
C LYS A 51 -8.12 15.17 -8.52
N THR A 52 -7.53 14.11 -7.98
CA THR A 52 -6.43 13.36 -8.61
C THR A 52 -6.93 12.01 -9.06
N TRP A 53 -6.65 11.64 -10.32
CA TRP A 53 -7.13 10.39 -10.92
C TRP A 53 -5.96 9.50 -11.30
N ASN A 54 -5.99 8.26 -10.81
CA ASN A 54 -4.97 7.24 -11.03
C ASN A 54 -5.55 6.08 -11.85
N LEU A 55 -4.70 5.30 -12.52
CA LEU A 55 -5.13 4.07 -13.19
C LEU A 55 -5.77 3.12 -12.17
N ALA A 56 -6.96 2.61 -12.50
CA ALA A 56 -7.68 1.68 -11.63
C ALA A 56 -6.98 0.32 -11.55
N ASP A 57 -6.38 -0.11 -12.66
CA ASP A 57 -5.62 -1.36 -12.77
C ASP A 57 -4.14 -1.21 -12.36
N GLY A 58 -3.76 -0.03 -11.85
CA GLY A 58 -2.41 0.25 -11.35
C GLY A 58 -2.24 -0.12 -9.88
N LEU A 59 -0.98 -0.26 -9.45
CA LEU A 59 -0.65 -0.39 -8.03
C LEU A 59 -1.13 0.87 -7.30
N ASP A 60 -2.05 0.69 -6.34
CA ASP A 60 -2.55 1.80 -5.55
C ASP A 60 -1.48 2.21 -4.53
N LEU A 61 -0.64 3.18 -4.89
CA LEU A 61 0.41 3.64 -3.97
C LEU A 61 -0.18 4.30 -2.72
N ASP A 62 -1.39 4.87 -2.80
CA ASP A 62 -2.05 5.48 -1.66
C ASP A 62 -2.66 4.43 -0.73
N ALA A 63 -3.29 3.38 -1.28
CA ALA A 63 -3.73 2.23 -0.47
C ALA A 63 -2.54 1.43 0.07
N LEU A 64 -1.48 1.28 -0.71
CA LEU A 64 -0.24 0.64 -0.27
C LEU A 64 0.39 1.45 0.86
N ALA A 65 0.54 2.76 0.69
CA ALA A 65 1.02 3.66 1.74
C ALA A 65 0.13 3.55 2.98
N ALA A 66 -1.20 3.60 2.82
CA ALA A 66 -2.15 3.41 3.91
C ALA A 66 -2.02 2.04 4.61
N SER A 67 -1.66 0.99 3.87
CA SER A 67 -1.40 -0.35 4.44
C SER A 67 -0.03 -0.46 5.11
N CYS A 68 0.97 0.33 4.67
CA CYS A 68 2.30 0.42 5.25
C CYS A 68 2.36 1.32 6.50
N ILE A 69 1.26 2.03 6.81
CA ILE A 69 1.12 2.93 7.97
C ILE A 69 0.97 2.16 9.31
N SER A 70 0.94 0.83 9.32
CA SER A 70 0.83 0.09 10.59
C SER A 70 2.18 -0.21 11.24
N SER A 71 2.27 0.07 12.54
CA SER A 71 3.35 -0.44 13.39
C SER A 71 3.48 -1.96 13.27
N HIS A 72 4.70 -2.47 13.27
CA HIS A 72 4.97 -3.89 13.07
C HIS A 72 6.29 -4.31 13.73
N PHE A 73 6.40 -5.58 14.08
CA PHE A 73 7.67 -6.21 14.42
C PHE A 73 8.34 -6.74 13.16
N SER A 74 9.63 -6.50 13.02
CA SER A 74 10.50 -7.16 12.03
C SER A 74 11.45 -8.09 12.76
N VAL A 75 11.46 -9.36 12.37
CA VAL A 75 12.48 -10.33 12.80
C VAL A 75 13.59 -10.28 11.78
N VAL A 76 14.79 -9.92 12.21
CA VAL A 76 15.95 -9.69 11.35
C VAL A 76 17.01 -10.73 11.69
N ASP A 77 17.45 -11.47 10.68
CA ASP A 77 18.69 -12.23 10.77
C ASP A 77 19.85 -11.23 10.72
N VAL A 78 20.62 -11.14 11.80
CA VAL A 78 21.71 -10.16 11.92
C VAL A 78 22.92 -10.60 11.09
N GLU A 79 23.17 -11.90 10.95
CA GLU A 79 24.29 -12.43 10.17
C GLU A 79 24.09 -12.15 8.68
N GLU A 80 22.89 -12.40 8.17
CA GLU A 80 22.55 -12.19 6.76
C GLU A 80 22.03 -10.77 6.47
N GLY A 81 21.73 -10.00 7.51
CA GLY A 81 21.16 -8.65 7.39
C GLY A 81 19.76 -8.64 6.76
N MET A 82 19.00 -9.73 6.85
CA MET A 82 17.75 -9.93 6.14
C MET A 82 16.54 -9.99 7.07
N VAL A 83 15.39 -9.48 6.61
CA VAL A 83 14.13 -9.61 7.35
C VAL A 83 13.52 -10.98 7.07
N VAL A 84 13.45 -11.82 8.11
CA VAL A 84 12.93 -13.19 8.03
C VAL A 84 11.41 -13.22 8.18
N ALA A 85 10.85 -12.31 8.98
CA ALA A 85 9.41 -12.24 9.20
C ALA A 85 8.95 -10.83 9.59
N ARG A 86 7.67 -10.52 9.30
CA ARG A 86 6.99 -9.32 9.79
C ARG A 86 5.66 -9.66 10.45
N TYR A 87 5.42 -9.06 11.61
CA TYR A 87 4.17 -9.22 12.36
C TYR A 87 3.54 -7.85 12.59
N LYS A 88 2.29 -7.69 12.14
CA LYS A 88 1.55 -6.45 12.32
C LYS A 88 1.22 -6.24 13.80
N VAL A 89 1.47 -5.04 14.32
CA VAL A 89 1.00 -4.63 15.65
C VAL A 89 -0.39 -4.00 15.48
N PRO A 90 -1.42 -4.50 16.18
CA PRO A 90 -2.75 -3.91 16.14
C PRO A 90 -2.71 -2.43 16.59
N PRO A 91 -3.53 -1.56 15.98
CA PRO A 91 -3.64 -0.17 16.43
C PRO A 91 -4.20 -0.12 17.86
N GLY A 92 -3.61 0.72 18.72
CA GLY A 92 -4.02 0.87 20.12
C GLY A 92 -3.48 -0.21 21.07
N SER A 93 -2.54 -1.06 20.62
CA SER A 93 -1.82 -1.98 21.51
C SER A 93 -1.06 -1.19 22.57
N ASP A 94 -1.22 -1.56 23.84
CA ASP A 94 -0.47 -1.00 24.95
C ASP A 94 0.91 -1.66 25.10
N GLU A 95 1.75 -1.13 25.99
CA GLU A 95 3.11 -1.63 26.17
C GLU A 95 3.14 -3.09 26.65
N PHE A 96 2.13 -3.50 27.42
CA PHE A 96 2.00 -4.87 27.89
C PHE A 96 1.69 -5.84 26.74
N ALA A 97 0.72 -5.51 25.88
CA ALA A 97 0.40 -6.30 24.68
C ALA A 97 1.58 -6.34 23.69
N ILE A 98 2.33 -5.25 23.57
CA ILE A 98 3.55 -5.20 22.74
C ILE A 98 4.61 -6.16 23.26
N GLU A 99 4.88 -6.18 24.57
CA GLU A 99 5.85 -7.11 25.17
C GLU A 99 5.38 -8.57 25.12
N GLU A 100 4.08 -8.84 25.31
CA GLU A 100 3.51 -10.18 25.14
C GLU A 100 3.68 -10.67 23.69
N MET A 101 3.37 -9.83 22.71
CA MET A 101 3.60 -10.15 21.30
C MET A 101 5.08 -10.39 21.01
N ARG A 102 5.99 -9.57 21.57
CA ARG A 102 7.43 -9.74 21.41
C ARG A 102 7.90 -11.07 21.96
N ALA A 103 7.46 -11.46 23.16
CA ALA A 103 7.77 -12.74 23.77
C ALA A 103 7.24 -13.92 22.93
N ALA A 104 6.01 -13.81 22.41
CA ALA A 104 5.44 -14.84 21.54
C ALA A 104 6.21 -14.98 20.21
N ILE A 105 6.65 -13.87 19.63
CA ILE A 105 7.48 -13.86 18.40
C ILE A 105 8.86 -14.48 18.69
N ALA A 106 9.47 -14.15 19.83
CA ALA A 106 10.74 -14.72 20.26
C ALA A 106 10.65 -16.24 20.43
N ALA A 107 9.66 -16.73 21.17
CA ALA A 107 9.44 -18.17 21.36
C ALA A 107 9.20 -18.91 20.03
N ARG A 108 8.56 -18.26 19.05
CA ARG A 108 8.31 -18.85 17.72
C ARG A 108 9.57 -18.95 16.87
N HIS A 109 10.56 -18.10 17.10
CA HIS A 109 11.77 -17.98 16.30
C HIS A 109 13.04 -18.36 17.04
N ASP A 110 12.94 -19.09 18.16
CA ASP A 110 14.06 -19.56 19.00
C ASP A 110 14.89 -20.69 18.33
N GLY A 111 15.08 -20.59 17.01
CA GLY A 111 15.59 -21.63 16.11
C GLY A 111 17.11 -21.69 15.94
N GLY A 112 17.88 -21.01 16.78
CA GLY A 112 19.35 -21.17 16.85
C GLY A 112 20.22 -20.26 15.96
N GLY A 113 19.67 -19.18 15.39
CA GLY A 113 20.43 -18.13 14.71
C GLY A 113 20.37 -16.79 15.47
N ASP A 114 21.29 -15.86 15.15
CA ASP A 114 21.31 -14.49 15.70
C ASP A 114 20.16 -13.66 15.10
N LEU A 115 18.96 -13.87 15.64
CA LEU A 115 17.74 -13.19 15.23
C LEU A 115 17.43 -12.03 16.19
N GLU A 116 17.27 -10.84 15.63
CA GLU A 116 16.88 -9.63 16.35
C GLU A 116 15.42 -9.25 16.05
N ILE A 117 14.62 -9.04 17.10
CA ILE A 117 13.25 -8.56 16.96
C ILE A 117 13.23 -7.04 17.14
N ARG A 118 12.92 -6.32 16.05
CA ARG A 118 12.83 -4.86 16.02
C ARG A 118 11.38 -4.41 15.93
N LEU A 119 10.97 -3.55 16.85
CA LEU A 119 9.68 -2.86 16.77
C LEU A 119 9.83 -1.62 15.88
N ILE A 120 9.05 -1.54 14.81
CA ILE A 120 8.92 -0.35 13.99
C ILE A 120 7.58 0.31 14.32
N ARG A 121 7.62 1.41 15.07
CA ARG A 121 6.43 2.23 15.29
C ARG A 121 6.27 3.21 14.13
N HIS A 122 5.07 3.25 13.57
CA HIS A 122 4.82 4.11 12.42
C HIS A 122 4.93 5.61 12.76
N GLU A 123 4.55 5.99 13.98
CA GLU A 123 4.71 7.36 14.50
C GLU A 123 6.16 7.87 14.42
N ASP A 124 7.14 7.01 14.72
CA ASP A 124 8.56 7.35 14.66
C ASP A 124 9.09 7.49 13.22
N VAL A 125 8.49 6.77 12.27
CA VAL A 125 8.87 6.81 10.85
C VAL A 125 8.34 8.08 10.18
N LEU A 126 7.14 8.54 10.56
CA LEU A 126 6.60 9.80 10.07
C LEU A 126 7.36 11.01 10.59
N GLN A 127 7.80 11.00 11.85
CA GLN A 127 8.55 12.12 12.44
C GLN A 127 9.92 12.34 11.78
N LYS A 128 10.55 11.30 11.24
CA LYS A 128 11.84 11.41 10.52
C LYS A 128 11.75 12.00 9.11
N ARG A 129 10.55 12.19 8.57
CA ARG A 129 10.33 12.72 7.20
C ARG A 129 10.05 14.22 7.15
N HIS A 130 9.99 14.89 8.30
CA HIS A 130 9.86 16.35 8.43
C HIS A 130 11.16 16.97 8.94
#